data_AF-A0A251R691-F1
#
_entry.id   AF-A0A251R691-F1
#
_cell.length_a   1.000
_cell.length_b   1.000
_cell.length_c   1.000
_cell.angle_alpha   90.00
_cell.angle_beta   90.00
_cell.angle_gamma   90.00
#
_symmetry.space_group_name_H-M   'P 1'
#
loop_
_entity.id
_entity.type
_entity.pdbx_description
1 polymer ?
#
loop_
_entity_poly.entity_id
_entity_poly.type
_entity_poly.pdbx_seq_one_letter_code
_entity_poly.pdbx_strand_id
1 'polypeptide(L)'
;MAWRNLGSLCSFWNFRSIFQMYAVLLPIAVFVLFYARRKDVYDLHHSTLGLLFAVLITGVVTDAIKNAVGRPRPDFFWRCFPDGKDVYDQWGGVLCHGKDSDIKEGHKSFPSGHASWSFAGLGFLSLYLCGKIKAFDRKGHVAKLCIVFLPLLAASLVGISRVDDYWHHWQDVFAGGLLGLVVAAFCYRQFFPSPFNDEGWGPYAYFKALEEMRSNSHAASPVNALSVQVMGAQNVTERRRQNGDPFAALSADRYTSIRLDEIESGAK
;
A
#
# COMPACT_ATOMS: atom_id res chain seq x y z
N MET A 1 37.85 -15.92 7.16
CA MET A 1 37.78 -15.99 8.63
C MET A 1 36.63 -15.18 9.23
N ALA A 2 36.12 -14.12 8.58
CA ALA A 2 34.98 -13.33 9.06
C ALA A 2 33.61 -14.05 9.07
N TRP A 3 33.45 -15.12 8.28
CA TRP A 3 32.19 -15.88 8.17
C TRP A 3 31.91 -16.83 9.35
N ARG A 4 32.93 -17.23 10.14
CA ARG A 4 32.70 -18.11 11.30
C ARG A 4 32.06 -17.39 12.49
N ASN A 5 32.23 -16.06 12.60
CA ASN A 5 31.61 -15.27 13.66
C ASN A 5 30.12 -14.95 13.37
N LEU A 6 29.66 -15.07 12.12
CA LEU A 6 28.22 -15.05 11.82
C LEU A 6 27.51 -16.36 12.20
N GLY A 7 28.24 -17.48 12.35
CA GLY A 7 27.65 -18.75 12.79
C GLY A 7 27.01 -18.69 14.18
N SER A 8 27.53 -17.83 15.07
CA SER A 8 26.92 -17.57 16.39
C SER A 8 25.64 -16.72 16.30
N LEU A 9 25.51 -15.87 15.27
CA LEU A 9 24.24 -15.24 14.96
C LEU A 9 23.29 -16.27 14.37
N CYS A 10 23.74 -17.14 13.46
CA CYS A 10 22.96 -18.20 12.80
C CYS A 10 22.32 -19.21 13.78
N SER A 11 23.00 -19.51 14.90
CA SER A 11 22.43 -20.36 15.96
C SER A 11 21.25 -19.71 16.72
N PHE A 12 21.05 -18.40 16.59
CA PHE A 12 19.86 -17.67 17.08
C PHE A 12 18.64 -17.85 16.13
N TRP A 13 18.83 -18.42 14.94
CA TRP A 13 17.82 -18.57 13.87
C TRP A 13 17.12 -19.93 13.86
N ASN A 14 17.04 -20.62 15.00
CA ASN A 14 16.20 -21.82 15.13
C ASN A 14 14.68 -21.53 15.04
N PHE A 15 14.28 -20.28 14.83
CA PHE A 15 12.89 -19.87 14.68
C PHE A 15 12.49 -19.69 13.21
N ARG A 16 12.61 -20.78 12.44
CA ARG A 16 12.44 -20.80 10.97
C ARG A 16 11.08 -20.28 10.46
N SER A 17 10.05 -20.28 11.31
CA SER A 17 8.69 -19.78 11.02
C SER A 17 8.38 -18.40 11.64
N ILE A 18 9.09 -17.96 12.69
CA ILE A 18 8.81 -16.65 13.32
C ILE A 18 9.19 -15.50 12.41
N PHE A 19 10.26 -15.66 11.63
CA PHE A 19 10.74 -14.58 10.77
C PHE A 19 9.74 -14.17 9.69
N GLN A 20 8.94 -15.11 9.18
CA GLN A 20 7.87 -14.81 8.22
C GLN A 20 6.72 -14.03 8.86
N MET A 21 6.43 -14.26 10.14
CA MET A 21 5.40 -13.51 10.86
C MET A 21 5.76 -12.03 10.97
N TYR A 22 7.05 -11.69 11.12
CA TYR A 22 7.49 -10.29 11.13
C TYR A 22 7.22 -9.57 9.82
N ALA A 23 7.23 -10.26 8.68
CA ALA A 23 6.91 -9.65 7.38
C ALA A 23 5.46 -9.16 7.28
N VAL A 24 4.56 -9.61 8.16
CA VAL A 24 3.16 -9.18 8.24
C VAL A 24 2.93 -8.29 9.48
N LEU A 25 3.43 -8.71 10.64
CA LEU A 25 3.20 -8.02 11.91
C LEU A 25 3.88 -6.64 11.95
N LEU A 26 5.09 -6.51 11.39
CA LEU A 26 5.82 -5.25 11.38
C LEU A 26 5.10 -4.19 10.52
N PRO A 27 4.68 -4.48 9.27
CA PRO A 27 3.87 -3.54 8.51
C PRO A 27 2.56 -3.15 9.21
N ILE A 28 1.82 -4.10 9.80
CA ILE A 28 0.59 -3.82 10.54
C ILE A 28 0.88 -2.86 11.70
N ALA A 29 1.93 -3.10 12.48
CA ALA A 29 2.32 -2.22 13.58
C ALA A 29 2.65 -0.80 13.08
N VAL A 30 3.32 -0.67 11.94
CA VAL A 30 3.58 0.64 11.31
C VAL A 30 2.28 1.32 10.87
N PHE A 31 1.35 0.61 10.24
CA PHE A 31 0.06 1.18 9.84
C PHE A 31 -0.75 1.66 11.05
N VAL A 32 -0.78 0.88 12.13
CA VAL A 32 -1.43 1.26 13.40
C VAL A 32 -0.75 2.49 14.02
N LEU A 33 0.58 2.60 13.95
CA LEU A 33 1.31 3.79 14.42
C LEU A 33 0.93 5.04 13.61
N PHE A 34 0.85 4.94 12.28
CA PHE A 34 0.39 6.03 11.42
C PHE A 34 -1.07 6.41 11.72
N TYR A 35 -1.94 5.42 11.91
CA TYR A 35 -3.32 5.63 12.35
C TYR A 35 -3.39 6.36 13.69
N ALA A 36 -2.59 5.95 14.68
CA ALA A 36 -2.57 6.59 15.99
C ALA A 36 -2.19 8.09 15.91
N ARG A 37 -1.36 8.47 14.93
CA ARG A 37 -0.91 9.85 14.72
C ARG A 37 -1.82 10.69 13.84
N ARG A 38 -2.42 10.10 12.80
CA ARG A 38 -3.21 10.82 11.78
C ARG A 38 -4.72 10.62 11.90
N LYS A 39 -5.15 9.60 12.64
CA LYS A 39 -6.55 9.17 12.81
C LYS A 39 -7.28 8.92 11.50
N ASP A 40 -6.54 8.55 10.45
CA ASP A 40 -7.08 8.24 9.12
C ASP A 40 -7.43 6.75 9.04
N VAL A 41 -8.73 6.44 9.13
CA VAL A 41 -9.26 5.07 9.07
C VAL A 41 -9.14 4.48 7.66
N TYR A 42 -9.29 5.32 6.62
CA TYR A 42 -9.21 4.86 5.24
C TYR A 42 -7.81 4.34 4.94
N ASP A 43 -6.79 5.06 5.39
CA ASP A 43 -5.39 4.64 5.23
C ASP A 43 -5.11 3.31 5.92
N LEU A 44 -5.52 3.14 7.19
CA LEU A 44 -5.32 1.90 7.93
C LEU A 44 -6.00 0.71 7.24
N HIS A 45 -7.26 0.90 6.85
CA HIS A 45 -8.07 -0.15 6.23
C HIS A 45 -7.48 -0.60 4.88
N HIS A 46 -7.19 0.35 3.99
CA HIS A 46 -6.67 0.06 2.64
C HIS A 46 -5.24 -0.50 2.69
N SER A 47 -4.40 -0.01 3.60
CA SER A 47 -3.05 -0.56 3.80
C SER A 47 -3.10 -1.99 4.32
N THR A 48 -3.98 -2.28 5.27
CA THR A 48 -4.13 -3.63 5.84
C THR A 48 -4.69 -4.60 4.80
N LEU A 49 -5.75 -4.22 4.08
CA LEU A 49 -6.30 -5.06 3.00
C LEU A 49 -5.28 -5.31 1.90
N GLY A 50 -4.57 -4.26 1.45
CA GLY A 50 -3.54 -4.39 0.43
C GLY A 50 -2.40 -5.33 0.85
N LEU A 51 -1.93 -5.22 2.09
CA LEU A 51 -0.91 -6.11 2.65
C LEU A 51 -1.37 -7.57 2.69
N LEU A 52 -2.55 -7.82 3.28
CA LEU A 52 -3.08 -9.18 3.42
C LEU A 52 -3.30 -9.82 2.04
N PHE A 53 -3.83 -9.04 1.09
CA PHE A 53 -4.02 -9.50 -0.28
C PHE A 53 -2.69 -9.82 -0.98
N ALA A 54 -1.68 -8.94 -0.84
CA ALA A 54 -0.35 -9.16 -1.42
C ALA A 54 0.30 -10.45 -0.88
N VAL A 55 0.23 -10.68 0.42
CA VAL A 55 0.81 -11.86 1.08
C VAL A 55 0.04 -13.13 0.68
N LEU A 56 -1.30 -13.08 0.67
CA LEU A 56 -2.13 -14.21 0.27
C LEU A 56 -1.85 -14.65 -1.17
N ILE A 57 -1.89 -13.72 -2.12
CA ILE A 57 -1.62 -14.01 -3.54
C ILE A 57 -0.20 -14.54 -3.72
N THR A 58 0.79 -13.93 -3.05
CA THR A 58 2.17 -14.41 -3.10
C THR A 58 2.29 -15.84 -2.58
N GLY A 59 1.60 -16.16 -1.49
CA GLY A 59 1.60 -17.51 -0.91
C GLY A 59 1.03 -18.55 -1.87
N VAL A 60 -0.17 -18.29 -2.41
CA VAL A 60 -0.83 -19.19 -3.36
C VAL A 60 0.03 -19.41 -4.60
N VAL A 61 0.55 -18.34 -5.20
CA VAL A 61 1.37 -18.42 -6.42
C VAL A 61 2.70 -19.13 -6.15
N THR A 62 3.36 -18.84 -5.02
CA THR A 62 4.62 -19.50 -4.66
C THR A 62 4.43 -21.01 -4.49
N ASP A 63 3.41 -21.43 -3.74
CA ASP A 63 3.16 -22.85 -3.51
C ASP A 63 2.72 -23.58 -4.78
N ALA A 64 1.94 -22.93 -5.65
CA ALA A 64 1.60 -23.46 -6.96
C ALA A 64 2.85 -23.71 -7.81
N ILE A 65 3.77 -22.73 -7.89
CA ILE A 65 5.02 -22.88 -8.66
C ILE A 65 5.91 -23.96 -8.05
N LYS A 66 6.03 -24.04 -6.72
CA LYS A 66 6.81 -25.08 -6.03
C LYS A 66 6.34 -26.48 -6.41
N ASN A 67 5.04 -26.71 -6.38
CA ASN A 67 4.46 -28.00 -6.71
C ASN A 67 4.58 -28.32 -8.21
N ALA A 68 4.58 -27.30 -9.08
CA ALA A 68 4.73 -27.48 -10.52
C ALA A 68 6.17 -27.78 -10.96
N VAL A 69 7.16 -27.09 -10.37
CA VAL A 69 8.56 -27.18 -10.81
C VAL A 69 9.29 -28.41 -10.24
N GLY A 70 9.03 -28.78 -8.98
CA GLY A 70 9.62 -29.99 -8.39
C GLY A 70 11.15 -29.97 -8.23
N ARG A 71 11.78 -28.78 -8.25
CA ARG A 71 13.25 -28.63 -8.18
C ARG A 71 13.80 -29.17 -6.85
N PRO A 72 14.82 -30.06 -6.87
CA PRO A 72 15.46 -30.55 -5.66
C PRO A 72 16.25 -29.45 -4.93
N ARG A 73 16.20 -29.47 -3.59
CA ARG A 73 16.98 -28.58 -2.72
C ARG A 73 18.47 -28.97 -2.66
N PRO A 74 19.37 -28.06 -2.24
CA PRO A 74 20.79 -28.40 -2.06
C PRO A 74 21.03 -29.56 -1.06
N ASP A 75 20.16 -29.69 -0.05
CA ASP A 75 20.20 -30.77 0.95
C ASP A 75 19.44 -32.04 0.54
N PHE A 76 18.98 -32.14 -0.71
CA PHE A 76 18.13 -33.25 -1.19
C PHE A 76 18.79 -34.62 -1.02
N PHE A 77 20.11 -34.72 -1.24
CA PHE A 77 20.86 -35.97 -1.12
C PHE A 77 20.65 -36.63 0.25
N TRP A 78 20.80 -35.88 1.34
CA TRP A 78 20.66 -36.38 2.70
C TRP A 78 19.22 -36.71 3.10
N ARG A 79 18.23 -36.12 2.40
CA ARG A 79 16.82 -36.47 2.57
C ARG A 79 16.46 -37.77 1.86
N CYS A 80 17.07 -38.02 0.69
CA CYS A 80 16.87 -39.22 -0.11
C CYS A 80 17.63 -40.43 0.47
N PHE A 81 18.86 -40.21 0.95
CA PHE A 81 19.79 -41.22 1.46
C PHE A 81 20.25 -40.86 2.89
N PRO A 82 19.45 -41.14 3.94
CA PRO A 82 19.80 -40.79 5.31
C PRO A 82 21.04 -41.54 5.86
N ASP A 83 21.41 -42.67 5.25
CA ASP A 83 22.62 -43.45 5.57
C ASP A 83 23.84 -43.04 4.72
N GLY A 84 23.66 -42.08 3.80
CA GLY A 84 24.69 -41.58 2.89
C GLY A 84 25.10 -42.56 1.78
N LYS A 85 24.33 -43.64 1.56
CA LYS A 85 24.61 -44.62 0.50
C LYS A 85 23.65 -44.40 -0.66
N ASP A 86 24.19 -44.03 -1.81
CA ASP A 86 23.44 -43.86 -3.04
C ASP A 86 23.04 -45.22 -3.64
N VAL A 87 21.74 -45.38 -3.89
CA VAL A 87 21.16 -46.59 -4.47
C VAL A 87 20.49 -46.23 -5.79
N TYR A 88 20.81 -47.00 -6.83
CA TYR A 88 20.28 -46.81 -8.18
C TYR A 88 19.63 -48.08 -8.68
N ASP A 89 18.58 -47.93 -9.48
CA ASP A 89 17.98 -49.05 -10.20
C ASP A 89 18.86 -49.48 -11.39
N GLN A 90 18.49 -50.59 -12.01
CA GLN A 90 19.18 -51.14 -13.19
C GLN A 90 19.17 -50.21 -14.43
N TRP A 91 18.33 -49.17 -14.43
CA TRP A 91 18.16 -48.18 -15.49
C TRP A 91 18.80 -46.82 -15.13
N GLY A 92 19.46 -46.70 -13.98
CA GLY A 92 20.08 -45.47 -13.48
C GLY A 92 19.15 -44.52 -12.73
N GLY A 93 17.92 -44.94 -12.40
CA GLY A 93 16.97 -44.21 -11.57
C GLY A 93 17.37 -44.19 -10.10
N VAL A 94 17.21 -43.04 -9.44
CA VAL A 94 17.54 -42.85 -8.01
C VAL A 94 16.49 -43.54 -7.13
N LEU A 95 16.90 -44.49 -6.31
CA LEU A 95 16.04 -45.20 -5.34
C LEU A 95 16.17 -44.59 -3.95
N CYS A 96 15.40 -43.53 -3.68
CA CYS A 96 15.37 -42.93 -2.34
C CYS A 96 14.74 -43.90 -1.33
N HIS A 97 15.35 -43.99 -0.14
CA HIS A 97 14.84 -44.79 0.98
C HIS A 97 14.75 -43.97 2.28
N GLY A 98 14.86 -42.65 2.17
CA GLY A 98 14.49 -41.72 3.23
C GLY A 98 12.98 -41.62 3.43
N LYS A 99 12.57 -40.71 4.32
CA LYS A 99 11.15 -40.52 4.64
C LYS A 99 10.43 -39.78 3.51
N ASP A 100 9.29 -40.31 3.05
CA ASP A 100 8.50 -39.75 1.94
C ASP A 100 8.15 -38.27 2.12
N SER A 101 7.84 -37.83 3.35
CA SER A 101 7.53 -36.43 3.64
C SER A 101 8.71 -35.51 3.35
N ASP A 102 9.91 -35.97 3.68
CA ASP A 102 11.14 -35.17 3.63
C ASP A 102 11.69 -35.12 2.21
N ILE A 103 11.54 -36.23 1.47
CA ILE A 103 11.79 -36.32 0.03
C ILE A 103 10.85 -35.38 -0.74
N LYS A 104 9.54 -35.44 -0.48
CA LYS A 104 8.55 -34.55 -1.11
C LYS A 104 8.85 -33.08 -0.81
N GLU A 105 9.24 -32.75 0.42
CA GLU A 105 9.66 -31.39 0.78
C GLU A 105 10.99 -31.00 0.14
N GLY A 106 11.87 -31.97 -0.09
CA GLY A 106 13.12 -31.83 -0.81
C GLY A 106 12.93 -31.41 -2.27
N HIS A 107 11.80 -31.74 -2.90
CA HIS A 107 11.45 -31.31 -4.26
C HIS A 107 10.80 -29.92 -4.34
N LYS A 108 10.65 -29.20 -3.23
CA LYS A 108 9.99 -27.88 -3.18
C LYS A 108 11.00 -26.75 -2.99
N SER A 109 12.04 -26.71 -3.82
CA SER A 109 13.09 -25.70 -3.72
C SER A 109 12.74 -24.37 -4.42
N PHE A 110 12.16 -24.41 -5.63
CA PHE A 110 11.93 -23.20 -6.43
C PHE A 110 10.45 -22.77 -6.45
N PRO A 111 10.13 -21.47 -6.27
CA PRO A 111 10.96 -20.40 -5.71
C PRO A 111 11.00 -20.45 -4.17
N SER A 112 11.86 -19.66 -3.55
CA SER A 112 11.93 -19.59 -2.08
C SER A 112 10.68 -18.92 -1.49
N GLY A 113 9.91 -19.67 -0.69
CA GLY A 113 8.71 -19.17 -0.01
C GLY A 113 9.01 -18.15 1.09
N HIS A 114 10.10 -18.34 1.83
CA HIS A 114 10.56 -17.35 2.83
C HIS A 114 10.91 -16.03 2.18
N ALA A 115 11.62 -16.06 1.05
CA ALA A 115 11.95 -14.85 0.31
C ALA A 115 10.69 -14.18 -0.26
N SER A 116 9.83 -14.92 -0.97
CA SER A 116 8.65 -14.32 -1.60
C SER A 116 7.70 -13.67 -0.61
N TRP A 117 7.38 -14.34 0.50
CA TRP A 117 6.55 -13.76 1.57
C TRP A 117 7.18 -12.52 2.21
N SER A 118 8.49 -12.55 2.47
CA SER A 118 9.19 -11.43 3.10
C SER A 118 9.22 -10.21 2.18
N PHE A 119 9.53 -10.41 0.89
CA PHE A 119 9.51 -9.34 -0.10
C PHE A 119 8.10 -8.85 -0.43
N ALA A 120 7.07 -9.70 -0.35
CA ALA A 120 5.69 -9.26 -0.48
C ALA A 120 5.27 -8.33 0.67
N GLY A 121 5.47 -8.76 1.93
CA GLY A 121 5.06 -7.97 3.09
C GLY A 121 5.91 -6.72 3.32
N LEU A 122 7.23 -6.88 3.40
CA LEU A 122 8.16 -5.77 3.64
C LEU A 122 8.37 -4.90 2.40
N GLY A 123 8.21 -5.45 1.19
CA GLY A 123 8.17 -4.67 -0.04
C GLY A 123 6.93 -3.79 -0.12
N PHE A 124 5.76 -4.30 0.28
CA PHE A 124 4.56 -3.47 0.41
C PHE A 124 4.76 -2.34 1.42
N LEU A 125 5.37 -2.63 2.58
CA LEU A 125 5.72 -1.61 3.57
C LEU A 125 6.70 -0.57 3.02
N SER A 126 7.72 -1.00 2.27
CA SER A 126 8.66 -0.10 1.60
C SER A 126 7.94 0.87 0.65
N LEU A 127 7.01 0.36 -0.18
CA LEU A 127 6.19 1.19 -1.07
C LEU A 127 5.27 2.15 -0.29
N TYR A 128 4.65 1.67 0.79
CA TYR A 128 3.83 2.50 1.67
C TYR A 128 4.62 3.65 2.30
N LEU A 129 5.78 3.35 2.90
CA LEU A 129 6.66 4.36 3.48
C LEU A 129 7.15 5.37 2.43
N CYS A 130 7.48 4.89 1.23
CA CYS A 130 7.90 5.73 0.11
C CYS A 130 6.86 6.81 -0.22
N GLY A 131 5.58 6.43 -0.30
CA GLY A 131 4.48 7.37 -0.51
C GLY A 131 4.27 8.33 0.67
N LYS A 132 4.30 7.82 1.91
CA LYS A 132 4.06 8.62 3.12
C LYS A 132 5.11 9.69 3.38
N ILE A 133 6.39 9.39 3.19
CA ILE A 133 7.48 10.35 3.43
C ILE A 133 7.82 11.20 2.21
N LYS A 134 7.11 10.99 1.08
CA LYS A 134 7.39 11.59 -0.22
C LYS A 134 8.88 11.47 -0.53
N ALA A 135 9.38 10.24 -0.61
CA ALA A 135 10.81 9.96 -0.74
C ALA A 135 11.42 10.62 -1.99
N PHE A 136 10.62 10.80 -3.04
CA PHE A 136 11.02 11.38 -4.33
C PHE A 136 10.52 12.83 -4.51
N ASP A 137 10.48 13.63 -3.44
CA ASP A 137 10.01 15.03 -3.48
C ASP A 137 10.96 16.03 -4.19
N ARG A 138 11.92 15.55 -5.00
CA ARG A 138 12.97 16.31 -5.70
C ARG A 138 13.86 17.20 -4.81
N LYS A 139 13.74 17.09 -3.48
CA LYS A 139 14.54 17.88 -2.51
C LYS A 139 15.87 17.22 -2.11
N GLY A 140 16.14 15.98 -2.57
CA GLY A 140 17.44 15.33 -2.39
C GLY A 140 17.75 14.78 -0.99
N HIS A 141 16.75 14.61 -0.11
CA HIS A 141 16.98 14.10 1.25
C HIS A 141 17.24 12.58 1.27
N VAL A 142 18.51 12.18 1.22
CA VAL A 142 18.94 10.76 1.17
C VAL A 142 18.45 9.94 2.36
N ALA A 143 18.30 10.53 3.55
CA ALA A 143 17.80 9.84 4.74
C ALA A 143 16.42 9.18 4.54
N LYS A 144 15.58 9.76 3.66
CA LYS A 144 14.28 9.16 3.31
C LYS A 144 14.45 7.84 2.57
N LEU A 145 15.44 7.75 1.68
CA LEU A 145 15.75 6.52 0.94
C LEU A 145 16.23 5.42 1.89
N CYS A 146 17.04 5.75 2.90
CA CYS A 146 17.44 4.78 3.93
C CYS A 146 16.21 4.15 4.61
N ILE A 147 15.21 4.96 5.00
CA ILE A 147 13.97 4.46 5.62
C ILE A 147 13.20 3.53 4.68
N VAL A 148 13.13 3.84 3.38
CA VAL A 148 12.45 3.01 2.38
C VAL A 148 13.20 1.70 2.13
N PHE A 149 14.54 1.71 2.08
CA PHE A 149 15.33 0.51 1.84
C PHE A 149 15.44 -0.41 3.06
N LEU A 150 15.28 0.09 4.30
CA LEU A 150 15.39 -0.72 5.51
C LEU A 150 14.49 -1.98 5.51
N PRO A 151 13.18 -1.90 5.19
CA PRO A 151 12.34 -3.09 5.04
C PRO A 151 12.84 -4.08 3.97
N LEU A 152 13.36 -3.58 2.85
CA LEU A 152 13.90 -4.42 1.77
C LEU A 152 15.19 -5.12 2.18
N LEU A 153 16.05 -4.44 2.95
CA LEU A 153 17.24 -5.04 3.54
C LEU A 153 16.86 -6.14 4.54
N ALA A 154 15.87 -5.92 5.39
CA ALA A 154 15.36 -6.95 6.30
C ALA A 154 14.81 -8.17 5.53
N ALA A 155 14.05 -7.97 4.45
CA ALA A 155 13.59 -9.05 3.59
C ALA A 155 14.75 -9.82 2.94
N SER A 156 15.78 -9.09 2.49
CA SER A 156 16.99 -9.67 1.89
C SER A 156 17.75 -10.54 2.90
N LEU A 157 17.86 -10.11 4.17
CA LEU A 157 18.50 -10.90 5.23
C LEU A 157 17.75 -12.21 5.51
N VAL A 158 16.41 -12.20 5.48
CA VAL A 158 15.62 -13.44 5.55
C VAL A 158 15.91 -14.35 4.36
N GLY A 159 16.03 -13.80 3.16
CA GLY A 159 16.44 -14.54 1.96
C GLY A 159 17.83 -15.16 2.08
N ILE A 160 18.82 -14.40 2.54
CA ILE A 160 20.21 -14.86 2.72
C ILE A 160 20.29 -16.01 3.71
N SER A 161 19.50 -15.96 4.80
CA SER A 161 19.45 -17.07 5.78
C SER A 161 19.07 -18.42 5.14
N ARG A 162 18.31 -18.43 4.04
CA ARG A 162 17.92 -19.66 3.33
C ARG A 162 19.00 -20.24 2.44
N VAL A 163 19.92 -19.39 1.99
CA VAL A 163 21.12 -19.83 1.27
C VAL A 163 22.13 -20.38 2.26
N ASP A 164 22.32 -19.68 3.40
CA ASP A 164 23.28 -20.08 4.44
C ASP A 164 22.92 -21.44 5.08
N ASP A 165 21.62 -21.70 5.29
CA ASP A 165 21.14 -22.98 5.82
C ASP A 165 21.11 -24.13 4.78
N TYR A 166 21.55 -23.92 3.53
CA TYR A 166 21.48 -24.91 2.43
C TYR A 166 20.05 -25.36 2.04
N TRP A 167 19.02 -24.58 2.38
CA TRP A 167 17.64 -24.91 2.01
C TRP A 167 17.28 -24.52 0.58
N HIS A 168 17.94 -23.48 0.06
CA HIS A 168 17.64 -22.89 -1.24
C HIS A 168 18.91 -22.49 -1.96
N HIS A 169 18.90 -22.60 -3.28
CA HIS A 169 19.91 -21.97 -4.09
C HIS A 169 19.65 -20.45 -4.14
N TRP A 170 20.69 -19.67 -4.39
CA TRP A 170 20.54 -18.21 -4.49
C TRP A 170 19.56 -17.79 -5.60
N GLN A 171 19.41 -18.58 -6.68
CA GLN A 171 18.44 -18.28 -7.74
C GLN A 171 17.00 -18.41 -7.23
N ASP A 172 16.74 -19.38 -6.36
CA ASP A 172 15.40 -19.62 -5.79
C ASP A 172 15.00 -18.43 -4.90
N VAL A 173 15.97 -17.88 -4.17
CA VAL A 173 15.79 -16.68 -3.32
C VAL A 173 15.58 -15.43 -4.17
N PHE A 174 16.37 -15.22 -5.21
CA PHE A 174 16.22 -14.09 -6.11
C PHE A 174 14.87 -14.11 -6.84
N ALA A 175 14.48 -15.25 -7.42
CA ALA A 175 13.19 -15.41 -8.07
C ALA A 175 12.02 -15.23 -7.10
N GLY A 176 12.12 -15.77 -5.89
CA GLY A 176 11.13 -15.56 -4.83
C GLY A 176 11.00 -14.08 -4.46
N GLY A 177 12.11 -13.38 -4.26
CA GLY A 177 12.12 -11.96 -3.95
C GLY A 177 11.50 -11.10 -5.07
N LEU A 178 11.84 -11.39 -6.34
CA LEU A 178 11.26 -10.72 -7.49
C LEU A 178 9.75 -10.95 -7.57
N LEU A 179 9.29 -12.20 -7.40
CA LEU A 179 7.87 -12.53 -7.37
C LEU A 179 7.14 -11.74 -6.28
N GLY A 180 7.67 -11.73 -5.06
CA GLY A 180 7.09 -10.99 -3.94
C GLY A 180 7.01 -9.49 -4.18
N LEU A 181 8.06 -8.88 -4.73
CA LEU A 181 8.07 -7.45 -5.07
C LEU A 181 7.07 -7.09 -6.16
N VAL A 182 6.95 -7.91 -7.20
CA VAL A 182 5.99 -7.66 -8.29
C VAL A 182 4.56 -7.74 -7.77
N VAL A 183 4.23 -8.76 -6.99
CA VAL A 183 2.90 -8.89 -6.38
C VAL A 183 2.62 -7.74 -5.41
N ALA A 184 3.58 -7.38 -4.56
CA ALA A 184 3.44 -6.23 -3.66
C ALA A 184 3.19 -4.92 -4.41
N ALA A 185 3.92 -4.67 -5.51
CA ALA A 185 3.73 -3.48 -6.33
C ALA A 185 2.36 -3.43 -7.00
N PHE A 186 1.88 -4.57 -7.50
CA PHE A 186 0.55 -4.69 -8.09
C PHE A 186 -0.55 -4.45 -7.05
N CYS A 187 -0.50 -5.14 -5.92
CA CYS A 187 -1.47 -4.99 -4.85
C CYS A 187 -1.45 -3.58 -4.23
N TYR A 188 -0.27 -2.96 -4.08
CA TYR A 188 -0.15 -1.57 -3.64
C TYR A 188 -0.88 -0.63 -4.60
N ARG A 189 -0.66 -0.79 -5.90
CA ARG A 189 -1.26 0.06 -6.94
C ARG A 189 -2.78 -0.01 -6.99
N GLN A 190 -3.37 -1.13 -6.56
CA GLN A 190 -4.83 -1.29 -6.49
C GLN A 190 -5.48 -0.33 -5.48
N PHE A 191 -4.78 0.02 -4.41
CA PHE A 191 -5.33 0.84 -3.31
C PHE A 191 -4.71 2.24 -3.23
N PHE A 192 -3.48 2.40 -3.69
CA PHE A 192 -2.70 3.65 -3.62
C PHE A 192 -2.24 4.11 -5.00
N PRO A 193 -2.20 5.44 -5.23
CA PRO A 193 -1.55 6.01 -6.40
C PRO A 193 -0.05 5.74 -6.40
N SER A 194 0.59 6.04 -7.54
CA SER A 194 2.04 5.92 -7.68
C SER A 194 2.77 6.64 -6.52
N PRO A 195 3.74 6.00 -5.84
CA PRO A 195 4.48 6.65 -4.76
C PRO A 195 5.36 7.80 -5.25
N PHE A 196 5.52 7.94 -6.58
CA PHE A 196 6.24 9.02 -7.25
C PHE A 196 5.37 10.24 -7.57
N ASN A 197 4.04 10.14 -7.41
CA ASN A 197 3.12 11.25 -7.68
C ASN A 197 2.96 12.13 -6.42
N ASP A 198 2.59 13.39 -6.59
CA ASP A 198 2.39 14.33 -5.47
C ASP A 198 1.29 13.88 -4.49
N GLU A 199 0.31 13.12 -5.01
CA GLU A 199 -0.80 12.50 -4.29
C GLU A 199 -0.49 11.10 -3.74
N GLY A 200 0.76 10.61 -3.88
CA GLY A 200 1.22 9.30 -3.39
C GLY A 200 1.11 9.07 -1.87
N TRP A 201 0.69 10.08 -1.11
CA TRP A 201 0.65 10.06 0.34
C TRP A 201 -0.65 9.46 0.92
N GLY A 202 -1.72 9.32 0.15
CA GLY A 202 -3.03 8.86 0.60
C GLY A 202 -3.66 7.82 -0.33
N PRO A 203 -4.62 7.00 0.16
CA PRO A 203 -5.32 6.03 -0.68
C PRO A 203 -6.34 6.71 -1.61
N TYR A 204 -6.73 6.05 -2.71
CA TYR A 204 -7.73 6.59 -3.65
C TYR A 204 -9.06 6.95 -2.99
N ALA A 205 -9.51 6.14 -2.01
CA ALA A 205 -10.74 6.38 -1.28
C ALA A 205 -10.74 7.70 -0.49
N TYR A 206 -9.57 8.11 0.02
CA TYR A 206 -9.42 9.38 0.73
C TYR A 206 -9.67 10.57 -0.21
N PHE A 207 -9.07 10.57 -1.39
CA PHE A 207 -9.25 11.64 -2.37
C PHE A 207 -10.68 11.70 -2.91
N LYS A 208 -11.31 10.54 -3.16
CA LYS A 208 -12.71 10.47 -3.58
C LYS A 208 -13.66 11.04 -2.52
N ALA A 209 -13.48 10.68 -1.24
CA ALA A 209 -14.28 11.22 -0.15
C ALA A 209 -14.12 12.75 0.00
N LEU A 210 -12.90 13.26 -0.22
CA LEU A 210 -12.63 14.71 -0.21
C LEU A 210 -13.35 15.44 -1.35
N GLU A 211 -13.34 14.87 -2.56
CA GLU A 211 -14.03 15.42 -3.72
C GLU A 211 -15.56 15.42 -3.54
N GLU A 212 -16.13 14.34 -3.00
CA GLU A 212 -17.55 14.25 -2.67
C GLU A 212 -17.96 15.30 -1.61
N MET A 213 -17.17 15.49 -0.56
CA MET A 213 -17.41 16.55 0.43
C MET A 213 -17.36 17.95 -0.20
N ARG A 214 -16.40 18.19 -1.09
CA ARG A 214 -16.28 19.46 -1.81
C ARG A 214 -17.48 19.70 -2.74
N SER A 215 -17.89 18.68 -3.50
CA SER A 215 -19.06 18.75 -4.39
C SER A 215 -20.35 19.03 -3.62
N ASN A 216 -20.58 18.33 -2.50
CA ASN A 216 -21.75 18.55 -1.64
C ASN A 216 -21.78 19.97 -1.05
N SER A 217 -20.62 20.52 -0.69
CA SER A 217 -20.52 21.91 -0.21
C SER A 217 -20.87 22.93 -1.31
N HIS A 218 -20.43 22.69 -2.55
CA HIS A 218 -20.78 23.52 -3.70
C HIS A 218 -22.27 23.38 -4.09
N ALA A 219 -22.87 22.19 -3.98
CA ALA A 219 -24.28 21.96 -4.26
C ALA A 219 -25.22 22.59 -3.20
N ALA A 220 -24.77 22.72 -1.95
CA ALA A 220 -25.53 23.39 -0.88
C ALA A 220 -25.52 24.93 -0.96
N SER A 221 -24.55 25.52 -1.67
CA SER A 221 -24.38 26.98 -1.75
C SER A 221 -25.40 27.74 -2.61
N PRO A 222 -25.85 27.28 -3.80
CA PRO A 222 -26.82 28.03 -4.60
C PRO A 222 -28.25 27.94 -4.06
N VAL A 223 -28.59 26.88 -3.30
CA VAL A 223 -29.95 26.69 -2.77
C VAL A 223 -30.23 27.60 -1.58
N ASN A 224 -29.24 27.85 -0.72
CA ASN A 224 -29.38 28.78 0.40
C ASN A 224 -29.37 30.26 -0.01
N ALA A 225 -28.67 30.62 -1.10
CA ALA A 225 -28.70 32.00 -1.59
C ALA A 225 -30.08 32.36 -2.17
N LEU A 226 -30.70 31.44 -2.95
CA LEU A 226 -32.01 31.68 -3.54
C LEU A 226 -33.14 31.57 -2.49
N SER A 227 -33.06 30.65 -1.54
CA SER A 227 -34.09 30.50 -0.49
C SER A 227 -34.08 31.63 0.55
N VAL A 228 -32.91 32.16 0.91
CA VAL A 228 -32.78 33.34 1.77
C VAL A 228 -33.29 34.60 1.05
N GLN A 229 -33.07 34.71 -0.26
CA GLN A 229 -33.57 35.83 -1.05
C GLN A 229 -35.10 35.77 -1.25
N VAL A 230 -35.67 34.56 -1.39
CA VAL A 230 -37.14 34.36 -1.46
C VAL A 230 -37.81 34.61 -0.11
N MET A 231 -37.24 34.16 1.02
CA MET A 231 -37.78 34.47 2.35
C MET A 231 -37.59 35.95 2.75
N GLY A 232 -36.51 36.59 2.32
CA GLY A 232 -36.29 38.02 2.49
C GLY A 232 -37.28 38.86 1.67
N ALA A 233 -37.59 38.45 0.45
CA ALA A 233 -38.56 39.12 -0.41
C ALA A 233 -39.99 39.01 0.14
N GLN A 234 -40.41 37.83 0.62
CA GLN A 234 -41.75 37.64 1.21
C GLN A 234 -41.96 38.44 2.50
N ASN A 235 -40.96 38.48 3.39
CA ASN A 235 -41.04 39.28 4.62
C ASN A 235 -41.12 40.80 4.35
N VAL A 236 -40.54 41.28 3.26
CA VAL A 236 -40.61 42.70 2.87
C VAL A 236 -41.97 43.05 2.27
N THR A 237 -42.59 42.17 1.46
CA THR A 237 -43.95 42.39 0.94
C THR A 237 -45.02 42.34 2.03
N GLU A 238 -44.85 41.50 3.05
CA GLU A 238 -45.82 41.37 4.15
C GLU A 238 -45.74 42.55 5.14
N ARG A 239 -44.52 43.04 5.46
CA ARG A 239 -44.35 44.29 6.24
C ARG A 239 -44.84 45.54 5.53
N ARG A 240 -44.76 45.60 4.19
CA ARG A 240 -45.23 46.77 3.42
C ARG A 240 -46.77 46.88 3.37
N ARG A 241 -47.49 45.81 3.72
CA ARG A 241 -48.96 45.81 3.75
C ARG A 241 -49.55 46.28 5.08
N GLN A 242 -48.75 46.34 6.16
CA GLN A 242 -49.21 46.74 7.49
C GLN A 242 -48.95 48.22 7.85
N ASN A 243 -47.96 48.88 7.24
CA ASN A 243 -47.75 50.32 7.44
C ASN A 243 -48.28 51.10 6.24
N GLY A 244 -49.56 51.50 6.31
CA GLY A 244 -50.13 52.50 5.43
C GLY A 244 -49.64 53.90 5.81
N ASP A 245 -48.48 54.30 5.27
CA ASP A 245 -47.99 55.68 5.33
C ASP A 245 -48.22 56.37 3.97
N PRO A 246 -49.02 57.45 3.89
CA PRO A 246 -49.41 58.08 2.61
C PRO A 246 -48.33 59.00 2.00
N PHE A 247 -47.06 58.91 2.39
CA PHE A 247 -46.01 59.85 1.95
C PHE A 247 -45.03 59.29 0.90
N ALA A 248 -45.40 58.21 0.20
CA ALA A 248 -44.55 57.55 -0.79
C ALA A 248 -44.56 58.19 -2.20
N ALA A 249 -45.17 59.36 -2.39
CA ALA A 249 -45.32 59.97 -3.72
C ALA A 249 -44.22 60.98 -4.10
N LEU A 250 -43.34 61.42 -3.19
CA LEU A 250 -42.38 62.50 -3.48
C LEU A 250 -40.90 62.09 -3.63
N SER A 251 -40.55 60.82 -3.40
CA SER A 251 -39.17 60.33 -3.53
C SER A 251 -38.89 59.55 -4.81
N ALA A 252 -39.93 59.07 -5.50
CA ALA A 252 -39.78 58.32 -6.74
C ALA A 252 -39.37 59.22 -7.92
N ASP A 253 -39.91 60.44 -8.02
CA ASP A 253 -39.61 61.36 -9.14
C ASP A 253 -38.19 61.94 -9.10
N ARG A 254 -37.51 61.92 -7.94
CA ARG A 254 -36.15 62.42 -7.81
C ARG A 254 -35.08 61.38 -8.18
N TYR A 255 -35.42 60.09 -8.20
CA TYR A 255 -34.50 59.03 -8.60
C TYR A 255 -34.51 58.78 -10.11
N THR A 256 -35.65 59.01 -10.77
CA THR A 256 -35.80 58.81 -12.22
C THR A 256 -35.13 59.93 -13.04
N SER A 257 -35.06 61.16 -12.52
CA SER A 257 -34.38 62.27 -13.19
C SER A 257 -32.85 62.13 -13.17
N ILE A 258 -32.27 61.70 -12.05
CA ILE A 258 -30.81 61.51 -11.90
C ILE A 258 -30.29 60.40 -12.85
N ARG A 259 -31.12 59.39 -13.13
CA ARG A 259 -30.71 58.26 -13.99
C ARG A 259 -30.78 58.55 -15.49
N LEU A 260 -31.50 59.58 -15.93
CA LEU A 260 -31.61 59.94 -17.35
C LEU A 260 -30.45 60.84 -17.79
N ASP A 261 -29.97 61.73 -16.93
CA ASP A 261 -28.84 62.62 -17.23
C ASP A 261 -27.48 61.87 -17.27
N GLU A 262 -27.37 60.73 -16.58
CA GLU A 262 -26.15 59.91 -16.57
C GLU A 262 -26.01 58.98 -17.78
N ILE A 263 -27.09 58.78 -18.56
CA ILE A 263 -27.08 57.93 -19.77
C ILE A 263 -26.70 58.74 -21.02
N GLU A 264 -26.87 60.07 -21.02
CA GLU A 264 -26.57 60.92 -22.17
C GLU A 264 -25.11 61.46 -22.20
N SER A 265 -24.33 61.28 -21.14
CA SER A 265 -22.94 61.75 -21.04
C SER A 265 -21.85 60.69 -21.31
N GLY A 266 -22.23 59.42 -21.51
CA GLY A 266 -21.30 58.32 -21.79
C GLY A 266 -21.16 57.91 -23.26
N ALA A 267 -21.84 58.60 -24.18
CA ALA A 267 -21.81 58.30 -25.61
C ALA A 267 -21.16 59.43 -26.43
N LYS A 268 -19.85 59.62 -26.25
CA LYS A 268 -18.92 60.22 -27.22
C LYS A 268 -17.53 59.65 -27.06
#